data_AF-A0A7C0Y399-F1
#
_entry.id   AF-A0A7C0Y399-F1
#
_cell.length_a   1.000
_cell.length_b   1.000
_cell.length_c   1.000
_cell.angle_alpha   90.00
_cell.angle_beta   90.00
_cell.angle_gamma   90.00
#
_symmetry.space_group_name_H-M   'P 1'
#
loop_
_entity.id
_entity.type
_entity.pdbx_description
1 polymer ?
#
loop_
_entity_poly.entity_id
_entity_poly.type
_entity_poly.pdbx_seq_one_letter_code
_entity_poly.pdbx_strand_id
1 'polypeptide(L)' 'QGIIITIAFGGFIELIQAFIPYRSCDILDLTADGIGGILGSFFMLQIKSKM' A
#
# COMPACT_ATOMS: atom_id res chain seq x y z
N GLN A 1 3.39 -8.06 -9.77
CA GLN A 1 4.48 -7.33 -9.08
C GLN A 1 3.99 -6.08 -8.35
N GLY A 2 2.98 -5.35 -8.85
CA GLY A 2 2.49 -4.10 -8.22
C GLY A 2 2.18 -4.19 -6.72
N ILE A 3 1.44 -5.21 -6.27
CA ILE A 3 1.06 -5.37 -4.84
C ILE A 3 2.29 -5.47 -3.93
N ILE A 4 3.32 -6.23 -4.34
CA ILE A 4 4.55 -6.41 -3.55
C ILE A 4 5.27 -5.07 -3.41
N ILE A 5 5.31 -4.28 -4.49
CA ILE A 5 5.94 -2.95 -4.48
C ILE A 5 5.15 -2.01 -3.57
N THR A 6 3.82 -2.02 -3.61
CA THR A 6 2.95 -1.21 -2.74
C THR A 6 3.21 -1.50 -1.26
N ILE A 7 3.22 -2.78 -0.87
CA ILE A 7 3.45 -3.18 0.54
C ILE A 7 4.88 -2.83 0.99
N ALA A 8 5.89 -3.10 0.15
CA ALA A 8 7.27 -2.79 0.49
C ALA A 8 7.51 -1.29 0.62
N PHE A 9 6.91 -0.50 -0.27
CA PHE A 9 6.99 0.96 -0.23
C PHE A 9 6.26 1.54 0.98
N GLY A 10 5.02 1.09 1.24
CA GLY A 10 4.26 1.47 2.43
C GLY A 10 5.01 1.17 3.73
N GLY A 11 5.56 -0.04 3.85
CA GLY A 11 6.36 -0.42 5.02
C GLY A 11 7.63 0.40 5.20
N PHE A 12 8.29 0.80 4.10
CA PHE A 12 9.43 1.71 4.16
C PHE A 12 9.03 3.11 4.61
N ILE A 13 7.87 3.61 4.18
CA ILE A 13 7.34 4.89 4.63
C ILE A 13 7.02 4.85 6.12
N GLU A 14 6.31 3.82 6.60
CA GLU A 14 6.04 3.63 8.04
C GLU A 14 7.32 3.58 8.88
N LEU A 15 8.35 2.89 8.38
CA LEU A 15 9.67 2.87 9.02
C LEU A 15 10.30 4.26 9.11
N ILE A 16 10.22 5.07 8.05
CA ILE A 16 10.69 6.46 8.08
C ILE A 16 9.87 7.29 9.06
N GLN A 17 8.54 7.14 9.07
CA GLN A 17 7.64 7.88 9.96
C GLN A 17 7.97 7.67 11.44
N ALA A 18 8.51 6.51 11.82
CA ALA A 18 9.00 6.24 13.17
C ALA A 18 10.12 7.20 13.63
N PHE A 19 10.82 7.86 12.71
CA PHE A 19 11.91 8.81 13.00
C PHE A 19 11.53 10.27 12.77
N ILE A 20 10.29 10.56 12.34
CA ILE A 20 9.81 11.93 12.09
C ILE A 20 9.01 12.42 13.29
N PRO A 21 9.39 13.55 13.93
CA PRO A 21 8.61 14.14 15.02
C PRO A 21 7.17 14.43 14.58
N TYR A 22 6.21 14.19 15.49
CA TYR A 22 4.77 14.37 15.25
C TYR A 22 4.18 13.46 14.15
N ARG A 23 4.89 12.40 13.76
CA ARG A 23 4.37 11.29 12.96
C ARG A 23 4.43 10.00 13.77
N SER A 24 3.61 9.04 13.38
CA SER A 24 3.49 7.74 14.03
C SER A 24 3.70 6.66 12.97
N CYS A 25 4.38 5.58 13.35
CA CYS A 25 4.33 4.33 12.60
C CYS A 25 3.07 3.59 13.04
N ASP A 26 2.13 3.39 12.12
CA ASP A 26 0.85 2.72 12.38
C ASP A 26 0.68 1.51 11.46
N ILE A 27 0.37 0.36 12.08
CA ILE A 27 0.13 -0.87 11.33
C ILE A 27 -1.17 -0.79 10.51
N LEU A 28 -2.09 0.08 10.90
CA LEU A 28 -3.32 0.34 10.15
C LEU A 28 -3.04 1.02 8.81
N ASP A 29 -2.04 1.90 8.75
CA ASP A 29 -1.62 2.57 7.51
C ASP A 29 -1.00 1.54 6.54
N LEU A 30 -0.12 0.66 7.03
CA LEU A 30 0.42 -0.45 6.25
C LEU A 30 -0.68 -1.43 5.78
N THR A 31 -1.69 -1.67 6.61
CA THR A 31 -2.84 -2.51 6.27
C THR A 31 -3.69 -1.86 5.17
N ALA A 32 -3.88 -0.53 5.24
CA ALA A 32 -4.60 0.23 4.23
C ALA A 32 -3.89 0.18 2.87
N ASP A 33 -2.56 0.30 2.85
CA ASP A 33 -1.75 0.13 1.63
C ASP A 33 -1.93 -1.25 1.01
N GLY A 34 -1.91 -2.30 1.83
CA GLY A 34 -2.16 -3.67 1.38
C GLY A 34 -3.55 -3.86 0.77
N ILE A 35 -4.59 -3.38 1.44
CA ILE A 35 -5.97 -3.44 0.94
C ILE A 35 -6.12 -2.64 -0.36
N GLY A 36 -5.58 -1.42 -0.40
CA GLY A 36 -5.60 -0.56 -1.57
C GLY A 36 -4.90 -1.19 -2.78
N GLY A 37 -3.73 -1.80 -2.57
CA GLY A 37 -3.00 -2.52 -3.61
C GLY A 37 -3.77 -3.71 -4.18
N ILE A 38 -4.45 -4.49 -3.32
CA ILE A 38 -5.28 -5.63 -3.73
C ILE A 38 -6.50 -5.16 -4.53
N LEU A 39 -7.25 -4.19 -4.00
CA LEU A 39 -8.45 -3.66 -4.65
C LEU A 39 -8.12 -3.00 -5.99
N GLY A 40 -7.08 -2.17 -6.03
CA GLY A 40 -6.62 -1.54 -7.27
C GLY A 40 -6.23 -2.56 -8.33
N SER A 41 -5.53 -3.63 -7.93
CA SER A 41 -5.17 -4.74 -8.83
C SER A 41 -6.42 -5.46 -9.36
N PHE A 42 -7.40 -5.72 -8.49
CA PHE A 42 -8.66 -6.34 -8.87
C PHE A 42 -9.43 -5.49 -9.89
N PHE A 43 -9.60 -4.18 -9.62
CA PHE A 43 -10.27 -3.27 -10.55
C PHE A 43 -9.55 -3.18 -11.89
N MET A 44 -8.21 -3.12 -11.90
CA MET A 44 -7.45 -3.07 -13.14
C MET A 44 -7.64 -4.34 -13.99
N LEU A 45 -7.73 -5.51 -13.35
CA LEU A 45 -8.05 -6.76 -14.05
C LEU A 45 -9.45 -6.74 -14.65
N GLN A 46 -10.44 -6.22 -13.92
CA GLN A 46 -11.82 -6.08 -14.43
C GLN A 46 -11.90 -5.13 -15.63
N ILE A 47 -11.17 -4.01 -15.60
CA ILE A 47 -11.09 -3.07 -16.73
C ILE A 47 -10.43 -3.74 -17.93
N LYS A 48 -9.28 -4.38 -17.71
CA LYS A 48 -8.55 -5.08 -18.78
C LYS A 48 -9.37 -6.22 -19.40
N SER A 49 -10.21 -6.88 -18.62
CA SER A 49 -11.09 -7.96 -19.13
C SER A 49 -12.25 -7.46 -20.00
N LYS A 50 -12.61 -6.17 -19.92
CA LYS A 50 -13.69 -5.56 -20.73
C LYS A 50 -13.20 -4.87 -22.00
N MET A 51 -11.89 -4.62 -22.12
CA MET A 51 -11.23 -4.16 -23.34
C MET A 51 -10.90 -5.33 -24.25
#